data_AF-A0A7G9Z0S8-F1
#
_entry.id   AF-A0A7G9Z0S8-F1
#
_cell.length_a   1.000
_cell.length_b   1.000
_cell.length_c   1.000
_cell.angle_alpha   90.00
_cell.angle_beta   90.00
_cell.angle_gamma   90.00
#
_symmetry.space_group_name_H-M   'P 1'
#
loop_
_entity.id
_entity.type
_entity.pdbx_description
1 polymer ?
#
loop_
_entity_poly.entity_id
_entity_poly.type
_entity_poly.pdbx_seq_one_letter_code
_entity_poly.pdbx_strand_id
1 'polypeptide(L)'
;MGMKESSWKGIMDWRILAVIAVAAILGRALMSLDKKIALWESIGSGVLLIILGWFIFSSLYSLSKRETDWIISNKVAQGLAITISTLNVYVLIYYAMRWYRLMTETEVYVPRDFLLRDVRFAVLVLAYCGIIWAMGYLKKMHDNYLLVTEEMPEMRKASTAESMFRIITDERTVIVIIGLVFLWRAIISFDKQIVLWESMCSGMALFILGWVLFGYISSLAVRTTRPSVAKIYQGIAFALFAVNFYVLVYYGMRWYRIIYMAVPEEALVPLDFVLRDIRYFVLAIFFCTSIVLSKYLERASEECEYLIKKGEKEYKE
;
A
#
# COMPACT_ATOMS: atom_id res chain seq x y z
N MET A 1 -26.31 -16.47 -11.87
CA MET A 1 -25.11 -15.64 -12.14
C MET A 1 -25.31 -14.12 -12.00
N GLY A 2 -26.54 -13.57 -11.90
CA GLY A 2 -26.79 -12.13 -12.17
C GLY A 2 -26.64 -11.06 -11.08
N MET A 3 -26.57 -11.36 -9.78
CA MET A 3 -26.52 -10.32 -8.72
C MET A 3 -25.12 -10.00 -8.18
N LYS A 4 -24.20 -10.98 -8.17
CA LYS A 4 -22.83 -10.76 -7.68
C LYS A 4 -21.95 -10.01 -8.69
N GLU A 5 -22.14 -10.24 -10.00
CA GLU A 5 -21.36 -9.55 -11.04
C GLU A 5 -21.75 -8.09 -11.23
N SER A 6 -23.03 -7.74 -11.12
CA SER A 6 -23.52 -6.36 -11.30
C SER A 6 -23.06 -5.44 -10.15
N SER A 7 -23.15 -5.92 -8.91
CA SER A 7 -22.63 -5.22 -7.72
C SER A 7 -21.10 -5.01 -7.81
N TRP A 8 -20.36 -6.03 -8.25
CA TRP A 8 -18.91 -5.94 -8.41
C TRP A 8 -18.48 -4.95 -9.50
N LYS A 9 -19.22 -4.92 -10.61
CA LYS A 9 -18.96 -4.02 -11.74
C LYS A 9 -19.22 -2.56 -11.37
N GLY A 10 -20.20 -2.31 -10.49
CA GLY A 10 -20.46 -0.98 -9.92
C GLY A 10 -19.36 -0.52 -8.97
N ILE A 11 -18.92 -1.36 -8.03
CA ILE A 11 -17.88 -0.99 -7.05
C ILE A 11 -16.53 -0.67 -7.72
N MET A 12 -16.24 -1.27 -8.88
CA MET A 12 -15.02 -1.05 -9.65
C MET A 12 -15.03 0.20 -10.54
N ASP A 13 -16.16 0.92 -10.65
CA ASP A 13 -16.17 2.18 -11.40
C ASP A 13 -15.39 3.25 -10.62
N TRP A 14 -14.41 3.87 -11.29
CA TRP A 14 -13.62 4.99 -10.75
C TRP A 14 -14.51 6.09 -10.17
N ARG A 15 -15.68 6.35 -10.77
CA ARG A 15 -16.63 7.35 -10.28
C ARG A 15 -17.20 6.97 -8.91
N ILE A 16 -17.52 5.69 -8.73
CA ILE A 16 -18.05 5.16 -7.47
C ILE A 16 -16.93 5.13 -6.41
N LEU A 17 -15.70 4.77 -6.78
CA LEU A 17 -14.55 4.87 -5.88
C LEU A 17 -14.27 6.31 -5.44
N ALA A 18 -14.37 7.27 -6.37
CA ALA A 18 -14.23 8.69 -6.04
C ALA A 18 -15.35 9.16 -5.09
N VAL A 19 -16.60 8.74 -5.32
CA VAL A 19 -17.71 9.04 -4.41
C VAL A 19 -17.51 8.40 -3.04
N ILE A 20 -17.06 7.14 -2.96
CA ILE A 20 -16.75 6.47 -1.69
C ILE A 20 -15.63 7.20 -0.95
N ALA A 21 -14.55 7.57 -1.65
CA ALA A 21 -13.44 8.31 -1.06
C ALA A 21 -13.91 9.69 -0.54
N VAL A 22 -14.63 10.44 -1.36
CA VAL A 22 -15.19 11.76 -0.99
C VAL A 22 -16.16 11.62 0.17
N ALA A 23 -17.07 10.64 0.17
CA ALA A 23 -18.02 10.41 1.26
C ALA A 23 -17.32 10.00 2.55
N ALA A 24 -16.29 9.13 2.49
CA ALA A 24 -15.52 8.73 3.67
C ALA A 24 -14.70 9.89 4.24
N ILE A 25 -14.11 10.72 3.38
CA ILE A 25 -13.33 11.90 3.78
C ILE A 25 -14.24 12.99 4.34
N LEU A 26 -15.32 13.35 3.64
CA LEU A 26 -16.29 14.34 4.10
C LEU A 26 -17.00 13.88 5.37
N GLY A 27 -17.43 12.62 5.43
CA GLY A 27 -18.06 12.06 6.62
C GLY A 27 -17.15 12.16 7.84
N ARG A 28 -15.85 11.92 7.66
CA ARG A 28 -14.88 12.07 8.75
C ARG A 28 -14.56 13.53 9.08
N ALA A 29 -14.46 14.39 8.08
CA ALA A 29 -14.25 15.83 8.29
C ALA A 29 -15.42 16.44 9.06
N LEU A 30 -16.66 16.04 8.75
CA LEU A 30 -17.87 16.45 9.46
C LEU A 30 -17.87 15.97 10.91
N MET A 31 -17.51 14.70 11.17
CA MET A 31 -17.37 14.17 12.54
C MET A 31 -16.26 14.85 13.34
N SER A 32 -15.22 15.39 12.68
CA SER A 32 -14.13 16.09 13.37
C SER A 32 -14.37 17.59 13.57
N LEU A 33 -15.49 18.16 13.12
CA LEU A 33 -15.81 19.60 13.31
C LEU A 33 -15.91 19.98 14.79
N ASP A 34 -16.37 19.06 15.65
CA ASP A 34 -16.47 19.28 17.09
C ASP A 34 -15.12 19.21 17.83
N LYS A 35 -14.01 19.06 17.09
CA LYS A 35 -12.61 18.91 17.57
C LYS A 35 -12.38 17.69 18.47
N LYS A 36 -13.44 16.99 18.88
CA LYS A 36 -13.44 15.77 19.68
C LYS A 36 -14.14 14.68 18.86
N ILE A 37 -13.38 13.69 18.40
CA ILE A 37 -13.98 12.47 17.83
C ILE A 37 -14.38 11.57 18.99
N ALA A 38 -15.65 11.18 19.05
CA ALA A 38 -16.11 10.21 20.03
C ALA A 38 -15.44 8.85 19.78
N LEU A 39 -15.14 8.11 20.85
CA LEU A 39 -14.49 6.81 20.75
C LEU A 39 -15.26 5.87 19.80
N TRP A 40 -16.60 5.94 19.82
CA TRP A 40 -17.49 5.18 18.95
C TRP A 40 -17.36 5.52 17.45
N GLU A 41 -17.16 6.79 17.09
CA GLU A 41 -16.93 7.22 15.70
C GLU A 41 -15.58 6.72 15.18
N SER A 42 -14.57 6.71 16.06
CA SER A 42 -13.27 6.12 15.77
C SER A 42 -13.31 4.59 15.67
N ILE A 43 -14.19 3.92 16.42
CA ILE A 43 -14.43 2.48 16.29
C ILE A 43 -15.11 2.20 14.95
N GLY A 44 -16.22 2.86 14.65
CA GLY A 44 -17.00 2.60 13.44
C GLY A 44 -16.17 2.76 12.17
N SER A 45 -15.44 3.86 12.05
CA SER A 45 -14.55 4.11 10.91
C SER A 45 -13.36 3.17 10.81
N GLY A 46 -12.80 2.73 11.96
CA GLY A 46 -11.72 1.75 11.98
C GLY A 46 -12.19 0.35 11.61
N VAL A 47 -13.31 -0.10 12.16
CA VAL A 47 -13.95 -1.37 11.83
C VAL A 47 -14.31 -1.42 10.34
N LEU A 48 -14.86 -0.33 9.79
CA LEU A 48 -15.16 -0.23 8.36
C LEU A 48 -13.91 -0.46 7.49
N LEU A 49 -12.80 0.21 7.81
CA LEU A 49 -11.53 0.03 7.09
C LEU A 49 -10.98 -1.40 7.21
N ILE A 50 -11.07 -2.00 8.39
CA ILE A 50 -10.64 -3.38 8.61
C ILE A 50 -11.47 -4.33 7.75
N ILE A 51 -12.80 -4.23 7.78
CA ILE A 51 -13.70 -5.07 6.97
C ILE A 51 -13.41 -4.88 5.48
N LEU A 52 -13.30 -3.64 5.02
CA LEU A 52 -12.99 -3.31 3.63
C LEU A 52 -11.65 -3.91 3.19
N GLY A 53 -10.60 -3.72 3.99
CA GLY A 53 -9.26 -4.22 3.69
C GLY A 53 -9.23 -5.75 3.55
N TRP A 54 -9.86 -6.47 4.48
CA TRP A 54 -9.94 -7.93 4.43
C TRP A 54 -10.81 -8.45 3.29
N PHE A 55 -11.86 -7.72 2.93
CA PHE A 55 -12.68 -8.03 1.78
C PHE A 55 -11.90 -7.91 0.46
N ILE A 56 -11.12 -6.84 0.28
CA ILE A 56 -10.25 -6.67 -0.89
C ILE A 56 -9.18 -7.78 -0.92
N PHE A 57 -8.58 -8.11 0.23
CA PHE A 57 -7.65 -9.23 0.35
C PHE A 57 -8.27 -10.55 -0.12
N SER A 58 -9.44 -10.90 0.40
CA SER A 58 -10.16 -12.13 0.02
C SER A 58 -10.43 -12.19 -1.48
N SER A 59 -10.78 -11.05 -2.06
CA SER A 59 -11.07 -10.92 -3.50
C SER A 59 -9.84 -11.11 -4.37
N LEU A 60 -8.72 -10.47 -4.01
CA LEU A 60 -7.43 -10.65 -4.69
C LEU A 60 -6.89 -12.07 -4.53
N TYR A 61 -7.02 -12.66 -3.34
CA TYR A 61 -6.63 -14.03 -3.08
C TYR A 61 -7.45 -15.02 -3.91
N SER A 62 -8.77 -14.83 -3.98
CA SER A 62 -9.64 -15.61 -4.87
C SER A 62 -9.25 -15.45 -6.34
N LEU A 63 -8.90 -14.23 -6.78
CA LEU A 63 -8.46 -13.97 -8.15
C LEU A 63 -7.13 -14.68 -8.44
N SER A 64 -6.20 -14.72 -7.47
CA SER A 64 -4.90 -15.38 -7.63
C SER A 64 -4.96 -16.89 -7.79
N LYS A 65 -6.05 -17.53 -7.32
CA LYS A 65 -6.26 -18.98 -7.41
C LYS A 65 -7.02 -19.42 -8.64
N ARG A 66 -7.54 -18.47 -9.42
CA ARG A 66 -8.35 -18.80 -10.58
C ARG A 66 -7.47 -19.28 -11.72
N GLU A 67 -7.94 -20.24 -12.49
CA GLU A 67 -7.24 -20.71 -13.68
C GLU A 67 -7.36 -19.67 -14.80
N THR A 68 -6.23 -19.36 -15.41
CA THR A 68 -6.06 -18.31 -16.42
C THR A 68 -4.90 -18.68 -17.31
N ASP A 69 -5.06 -18.42 -18.60
CA ASP A 69 -4.05 -18.64 -19.63
C ASP A 69 -2.87 -17.65 -19.50
N TRP A 70 -3.04 -16.60 -18.69
CA TRP A 70 -1.99 -15.63 -18.35
C TRP A 70 -1.52 -15.83 -16.90
N ILE A 71 -0.52 -16.69 -16.71
CA ILE A 71 -0.03 -17.12 -15.38
C ILE A 71 0.52 -15.96 -14.55
N ILE A 72 1.19 -14.98 -15.17
CA ILE A 72 1.73 -13.83 -14.44
C ILE A 72 0.63 -13.00 -13.77
N SER A 73 -0.59 -12.99 -14.31
CA SER A 73 -1.72 -12.27 -13.71
C SER A 73 -2.07 -12.81 -12.32
N ASN A 74 -1.94 -14.13 -12.11
CA ASN A 74 -2.11 -14.77 -10.82
C ASN A 74 -1.02 -14.35 -9.84
N LYS A 75 0.22 -14.21 -10.32
CA LYS A 75 1.36 -13.72 -9.51
C LYS A 75 1.19 -12.25 -9.14
N VAL A 76 0.70 -11.41 -10.04
CA VAL A 76 0.36 -10.01 -9.74
C VAL A 76 -0.78 -9.94 -8.71
N ALA A 77 -1.85 -10.74 -8.87
CA ALA A 77 -2.94 -10.82 -7.91
C ALA A 77 -2.47 -11.31 -6.53
N GLN A 78 -1.60 -12.33 -6.51
CA GLN A 78 -0.99 -12.86 -5.29
C GLN A 78 -0.10 -11.82 -4.61
N GLY A 79 0.75 -11.13 -5.37
CA GLY A 79 1.60 -10.06 -4.86
C GLY A 79 0.77 -8.92 -4.25
N LEU A 80 -0.27 -8.47 -4.95
CA LEU A 80 -1.22 -7.49 -4.42
C LEU A 80 -1.93 -7.98 -3.16
N ALA A 81 -2.33 -9.25 -3.10
CA ALA A 81 -2.93 -9.85 -1.91
C ALA A 81 -1.97 -9.83 -0.70
N ILE A 82 -0.68 -10.12 -0.91
CA ILE A 82 0.33 -10.06 0.16
C ILE A 82 0.57 -8.61 0.60
N THR A 83 0.71 -7.67 -0.35
CA THR A 83 0.88 -6.24 -0.05
C THR A 83 -0.30 -5.68 0.74
N ILE A 84 -1.55 -5.98 0.33
CA ILE A 84 -2.73 -5.51 1.07
C ILE A 84 -2.89 -6.21 2.41
N SER A 85 -2.51 -7.48 2.54
CA SER A 85 -2.51 -8.18 3.84
C SER A 85 -1.60 -7.45 4.83
N THR A 86 -0.40 -7.05 4.39
CA THR A 86 0.52 -6.27 5.22
C THR A 86 -0.08 -4.91 5.60
N LEU A 87 -0.72 -4.21 4.67
CA LEU A 87 -1.42 -2.96 4.95
C LEU A 87 -2.60 -3.16 5.95
N ASN A 88 -3.33 -4.27 5.85
CA ASN A 88 -4.42 -4.59 6.78
C ASN A 88 -3.91 -4.85 8.20
N VAL A 89 -2.80 -5.58 8.32
CA VAL A 89 -2.12 -5.78 9.61
C VAL A 89 -1.70 -4.42 10.19
N TYR A 90 -1.17 -3.51 9.36
CA TYR A 90 -0.84 -2.16 9.78
C TYR A 90 -2.06 -1.41 10.33
N VAL A 91 -3.17 -1.43 9.59
CA VAL A 91 -4.43 -0.76 9.97
C VAL A 91 -4.97 -1.34 11.29
N LEU A 92 -4.90 -2.66 11.47
CA LEU A 92 -5.32 -3.33 12.70
C LEU A 92 -4.48 -2.85 13.89
N ILE A 93 -3.15 -2.83 13.75
CA ILE A 93 -2.25 -2.34 14.81
C ILE A 93 -2.51 -0.86 15.10
N TYR A 94 -2.65 -0.03 14.07
CA TYR A 94 -2.94 1.40 14.20
C TYR A 94 -4.22 1.64 15.00
N TYR A 95 -5.31 0.94 14.67
CA TYR A 95 -6.58 1.10 15.38
C TYR A 95 -6.59 0.45 16.75
N ALA A 96 -5.92 -0.69 16.95
CA ALA A 96 -5.74 -1.29 18.27
C ALA A 96 -5.04 -0.30 19.20
N MET A 97 -3.90 0.25 18.79
CA MET A 97 -3.18 1.26 19.58
C MET A 97 -4.06 2.48 19.90
N ARG A 98 -4.87 2.92 18.94
CA ARG A 98 -5.77 4.06 19.11
C ARG A 98 -6.91 3.76 20.10
N TRP A 99 -7.58 2.63 19.97
CA TRP A 99 -8.70 2.25 20.84
C TRP A 99 -8.26 1.99 22.28
N TYR A 100 -7.07 1.40 22.47
CA TYR A 100 -6.47 1.21 23.79
C TYR A 100 -5.80 2.46 24.35
N ARG A 101 -5.92 3.62 23.68
CA ARG A 101 -5.25 4.88 24.06
C ARG A 101 -3.74 4.72 24.28
N LEU A 102 -3.12 3.79 23.56
CA LEU A 102 -1.65 3.63 23.56
C LEU A 102 -1.00 4.74 22.71
N MET A 103 -1.77 5.34 21.80
CA MET A 103 -1.35 6.50 21.01
C MET A 103 -1.49 7.83 21.75
N THR A 104 -1.76 7.82 23.08
CA THR A 104 -1.90 9.03 23.90
C THR A 104 -0.72 9.96 23.72
N GLU A 105 0.47 9.42 23.46
CA GLU A 105 1.70 10.11 23.16
C GLU A 105 1.77 10.76 21.76
N THR A 106 1.32 10.10 20.68
CA THR A 106 1.39 10.68 19.31
C THR A 106 0.19 11.53 18.91
N GLU A 107 -0.86 11.57 19.73
CA GLU A 107 -2.10 12.32 19.48
C GLU A 107 -2.40 13.32 20.61
N VAL A 108 -1.38 13.77 21.36
CA VAL A 108 -1.53 14.77 22.45
C VAL A 108 -1.98 16.10 21.88
N TYR A 109 -3.31 16.30 21.78
CA TYR A 109 -4.09 17.54 21.89
C TYR A 109 -3.41 18.89 21.54
N VAL A 110 -2.60 18.96 20.49
CA VAL A 110 -2.31 20.21 19.80
C VAL A 110 -3.49 20.50 18.88
N PRO A 111 -3.98 21.75 18.78
CA PRO A 111 -5.08 22.10 17.90
C PRO A 111 -4.88 21.76 16.40
N ARG A 112 -3.74 21.20 15.95
CA ARG A 112 -3.53 20.71 14.58
C ARG A 112 -3.51 19.17 14.43
N ASP A 113 -3.47 18.41 15.52
CA ASP A 113 -3.38 16.94 15.46
C ASP A 113 -4.65 16.29 14.90
N PHE A 114 -5.81 16.95 15.05
CA PHE A 114 -7.08 16.45 14.51
C PHE A 114 -7.05 16.39 12.97
N LEU A 115 -6.48 17.41 12.30
CA LEU A 115 -6.38 17.47 10.84
C LEU A 115 -5.44 16.38 10.32
N LEU A 116 -4.25 16.24 10.92
CA LEU A 116 -3.27 15.24 10.49
C LEU A 116 -3.76 13.80 10.74
N ARG A 117 -4.57 13.60 11.78
CA ARG A 117 -5.26 12.32 12.05
C ARG A 117 -6.29 11.98 10.98
N ASP A 118 -7.07 12.94 10.51
CA ASP A 118 -8.05 12.71 9.45
C ASP A 118 -7.40 12.54 8.09
N VAL A 119 -6.29 13.26 7.86
CA VAL A 119 -5.41 13.02 6.71
C VAL A 119 -4.89 11.58 6.71
N ARG A 120 -4.40 11.05 7.84
CA ARG A 120 -3.94 9.65 7.93
C ARG A 120 -5.04 8.65 7.56
N PHE A 121 -6.27 8.88 8.01
CA PHE A 121 -7.42 8.06 7.60
C PHE A 121 -7.73 8.19 6.10
N ALA A 122 -7.85 9.43 5.62
CA ALA A 122 -8.17 9.73 4.23
C ALA A 122 -7.18 9.05 3.29
N VAL A 123 -5.90 9.09 3.64
CA VAL A 123 -4.82 8.52 2.83
C VAL A 123 -4.87 6.99 2.84
N LEU A 124 -5.23 6.34 3.94
CA LEU A 124 -5.48 4.89 3.96
C LEU A 124 -6.69 4.51 3.08
N VAL A 125 -7.76 5.29 3.12
CA VAL A 125 -8.92 5.10 2.22
C VAL A 125 -8.47 5.23 0.76
N LEU A 126 -7.69 6.26 0.42
CA LEU A 126 -7.16 6.45 -0.93
C LEU A 126 -6.27 5.28 -1.36
N ALA A 127 -5.44 4.74 -0.47
CA ALA A 127 -4.64 3.55 -0.75
C ALA A 127 -5.53 2.35 -1.12
N TYR A 128 -6.57 2.07 -0.34
CA TYR A 128 -7.53 1.00 -0.67
C TYR A 128 -8.28 1.26 -1.98
N CYS A 129 -8.69 2.51 -2.26
CA CYS A 129 -9.31 2.87 -3.54
C CYS A 129 -8.37 2.60 -4.72
N GLY A 130 -7.09 2.94 -4.62
CA GLY A 130 -6.08 2.64 -5.64
C GLY A 130 -5.95 1.14 -5.90
N ILE A 131 -5.95 0.32 -4.84
CA ILE A 131 -5.89 -1.14 -4.96
C ILE A 131 -7.18 -1.71 -5.58
N ILE A 132 -8.36 -1.24 -5.17
CA ILE A 132 -9.63 -1.67 -5.79
C ILE A 132 -9.63 -1.32 -7.28
N TRP A 133 -9.12 -0.15 -7.64
CA TRP A 133 -9.02 0.28 -9.03
C TRP A 133 -8.10 -0.62 -9.84
N ALA A 134 -6.91 -0.93 -9.31
CA ALA A 134 -5.96 -1.85 -9.93
C ALA A 134 -6.54 -3.26 -10.06
N MET A 135 -7.16 -3.78 -8.99
CA MET A 135 -7.85 -5.07 -8.97
C MET A 135 -8.93 -5.14 -10.05
N GLY A 136 -9.64 -4.04 -10.27
CA GLY A 136 -10.71 -4.01 -11.26
C GLY A 136 -10.22 -4.19 -12.69
N TYR A 137 -9.12 -3.52 -13.05
CA TYR A 137 -8.49 -3.74 -14.34
C TYR A 137 -7.80 -5.10 -14.44
N LEU A 138 -7.19 -5.57 -13.36
CA LEU A 138 -6.57 -6.90 -13.32
C LEU A 138 -7.60 -8.01 -13.57
N LYS A 139 -8.76 -7.94 -12.92
CA LYS A 139 -9.88 -8.86 -13.16
C LYS A 139 -10.35 -8.80 -14.61
N LYS A 140 -10.47 -7.59 -15.18
CA LYS A 140 -10.85 -7.43 -16.59
C LYS A 140 -9.83 -8.05 -17.54
N MET A 141 -8.53 -7.95 -17.24
CA MET A 141 -7.48 -8.59 -18.03
C MET A 141 -7.57 -10.12 -17.94
N HIS A 142 -7.72 -10.63 -16.73
CA HIS A 142 -7.83 -12.04 -16.44
C HIS A 142 -9.04 -12.71 -17.13
N ASP A 143 -10.19 -12.02 -17.18
CA ASP A 143 -11.40 -12.56 -17.80
C ASP A 143 -11.40 -12.49 -19.33
N ASN A 144 -10.70 -11.51 -19.94
CA ASN A 144 -10.87 -11.16 -21.36
C ASN A 144 -9.64 -11.41 -22.24
N TYR A 145 -8.50 -11.82 -21.70
CA TYR A 145 -7.26 -11.94 -22.49
C TYR A 145 -6.65 -13.35 -22.41
N LEU A 146 -5.93 -13.71 -23.46
CA LEU A 146 -5.19 -14.94 -23.67
C LEU A 146 -3.74 -14.59 -24.03
N LEU A 147 -2.77 -15.37 -23.55
CA LEU A 147 -1.39 -15.28 -24.03
C LEU A 147 -1.29 -16.09 -25.35
N VAL A 148 -0.71 -15.49 -26.38
CA VAL A 148 -0.71 -16.06 -27.75
C VAL A 148 0.48 -16.97 -28.03
N THR A 149 1.61 -16.75 -27.37
CA THR A 149 2.87 -17.44 -27.64
C THR A 149 3.54 -17.89 -26.34
N GLU A 150 4.00 -19.14 -26.32
CA GLU A 150 4.77 -19.74 -25.22
C GLU A 150 6.27 -19.40 -25.31
N GLU A 151 6.75 -19.02 -26.51
CA GLU A 151 8.13 -18.57 -26.75
C GLU A 151 8.25 -17.05 -26.56
N MET A 152 8.91 -16.67 -25.46
CA MET A 152 9.27 -15.28 -25.15
C MET A 152 10.51 -14.86 -25.94
N PRO A 153 10.49 -13.78 -26.74
CA PRO A 153 11.71 -13.21 -27.30
C PRO A 153 12.55 -12.49 -26.23
N GLU A 154 13.85 -12.36 -26.50
CA GLU A 154 14.84 -11.80 -25.56
C GLU A 154 14.44 -10.43 -24.99
N MET A 155 14.64 -10.27 -23.67
CA MET A 155 14.33 -9.09 -22.87
C MET A 155 14.75 -7.78 -23.57
N ARG A 156 13.85 -6.79 -23.59
CA ARG A 156 14.13 -5.44 -24.09
C ARG A 156 15.31 -4.85 -23.32
N LYS A 157 16.25 -4.19 -24.02
CA LYS A 157 17.47 -3.62 -23.42
C LYS A 157 17.15 -2.73 -22.21
N ALA A 158 17.59 -3.20 -21.04
CA ALA A 158 17.43 -2.52 -19.76
C ALA A 158 18.13 -1.14 -19.76
N SER A 159 17.41 -0.12 -19.33
CA SER A 159 17.96 1.18 -18.96
C SER A 159 18.88 1.05 -17.74
N THR A 160 19.89 1.92 -17.58
CA THR A 160 20.81 1.93 -16.42
C THR A 160 20.09 2.07 -15.07
N ALA A 161 18.90 2.69 -15.04
CA ALA A 161 18.07 2.76 -13.83
C ALA A 161 17.38 1.41 -13.52
N GLU A 162 17.10 0.64 -14.56
CA GLU A 162 16.46 -0.67 -14.52
C GLU A 162 17.44 -1.74 -14.00
N SER A 163 18.73 -1.63 -14.33
CA SER A 163 19.75 -2.54 -13.80
C SER A 163 19.99 -2.37 -12.30
N MET A 164 20.00 -1.13 -11.78
CA MET A 164 20.05 -0.89 -10.33
C MET A 164 18.79 -1.38 -9.64
N PHE A 165 17.62 -1.14 -10.23
CA PHE A 165 16.36 -1.57 -9.66
C PHE A 165 16.23 -3.11 -9.66
N ARG A 166 16.76 -3.79 -10.69
CA ARG A 166 16.85 -5.25 -10.77
C ARG A 166 17.67 -5.88 -9.66
N ILE A 167 18.71 -5.18 -9.18
CA ILE A 167 19.50 -5.63 -8.01
C ILE A 167 18.69 -5.48 -6.72
N ILE A 168 17.92 -4.39 -6.59
CA ILE A 168 17.09 -4.11 -5.43
C ILE A 168 15.86 -5.04 -5.38
N THR A 169 15.29 -5.41 -6.53
CA THR A 169 14.13 -6.31 -6.65
C THR A 169 14.48 -7.79 -6.57
N ASP A 170 15.76 -8.14 -6.42
CA ASP A 170 16.15 -9.52 -6.16
C ASP A 170 15.58 -9.97 -4.80
N GLU A 171 15.00 -11.17 -4.77
CA GLU A 171 14.36 -11.75 -3.59
C GLU A 171 15.37 -11.88 -2.44
N ARG A 172 16.63 -12.18 -2.77
CA ARG A 172 17.73 -12.24 -1.80
C ARG A 172 18.01 -10.87 -1.20
N THR A 173 18.06 -9.82 -2.01
CA THR A 173 18.26 -8.44 -1.54
C THR A 173 17.12 -7.99 -0.65
N VAL A 174 15.87 -8.31 -0.99
CA VAL A 174 14.71 -7.99 -0.15
C VAL A 174 14.78 -8.68 1.21
N ILE A 175 15.19 -9.97 1.27
CA ILE A 175 15.40 -10.69 2.54
C ILE A 175 16.50 -10.01 3.37
N VAL A 176 17.60 -9.62 2.74
CA VAL A 176 18.70 -8.89 3.40
C VAL A 176 18.22 -7.55 3.94
N ILE A 177 17.44 -6.78 3.17
CA ILE A 177 16.85 -5.50 3.60
C ILE A 177 15.96 -5.73 4.83
N ILE A 178 15.09 -6.74 4.82
CA ILE A 178 14.27 -7.07 5.99
C ILE A 178 15.16 -7.39 7.19
N GLY A 179 16.17 -8.25 7.04
CA GLY A 179 17.11 -8.58 8.12
C GLY A 179 17.81 -7.35 8.69
N LEU A 180 18.29 -6.43 7.84
CA LEU A 180 18.92 -5.17 8.24
C LEU A 180 17.94 -4.25 8.98
N VAL A 181 16.69 -4.15 8.51
CA VAL A 181 15.63 -3.36 9.17
C VAL A 181 15.34 -3.90 10.57
N PHE A 182 15.24 -5.22 10.73
CA PHE A 182 15.05 -5.88 12.02
C PHE A 182 16.24 -5.66 12.96
N LEU A 183 17.46 -5.86 12.46
CA LEU A 183 18.68 -5.66 13.23
C LEU A 183 18.84 -4.20 13.66
N TRP A 184 18.68 -3.26 12.72
CA TRP A 184 18.74 -1.82 12.99
C TRP A 184 17.76 -1.44 14.10
N ARG A 185 16.50 -1.89 13.99
CA ARG A 185 15.49 -1.64 15.01
C ARG A 185 15.83 -2.26 16.36
N ALA A 186 16.30 -3.51 16.39
CA ALA A 186 16.68 -4.16 17.64
C ALA A 186 17.80 -3.38 18.36
N ILE A 187 18.77 -2.84 17.62
CA ILE A 187 19.87 -2.03 18.17
C ILE A 187 19.36 -0.72 18.76
N ILE A 188 18.63 0.09 17.98
CA ILE A 188 18.14 1.41 18.45
C ILE A 188 16.98 1.32 19.45
N SER A 189 16.51 0.11 19.72
CA SER A 189 15.42 -0.16 20.66
C SER A 189 15.94 -0.77 21.97
N PHE A 190 17.25 -1.03 22.04
CA PHE A 190 17.85 -1.73 23.18
C PHE A 190 17.85 -0.89 24.46
N ASP A 191 18.13 0.41 24.33
CA ASP A 191 18.09 1.40 25.41
C ASP A 191 16.68 1.88 25.77
N LYS A 192 15.65 1.38 25.06
CA LYS A 192 14.24 1.77 25.16
C LYS A 192 13.97 3.26 24.84
N GLN A 193 14.96 3.99 24.35
CA GLN A 193 14.92 5.42 24.08
C GLN A 193 15.33 5.68 22.63
N ILE A 194 14.36 5.89 21.75
CA ILE A 194 14.71 6.22 20.36
C ILE A 194 15.01 7.72 20.28
N VAL A 195 16.26 8.05 20.02
CA VAL A 195 16.72 9.43 19.85
C VAL A 195 16.18 10.01 18.53
N LEU A 196 16.04 11.34 18.47
CA LEU A 196 15.53 12.04 17.29
C LEU A 196 16.22 11.58 15.99
N TRP A 197 17.56 11.51 15.99
CA TRP A 197 18.34 11.13 14.81
C TRP A 197 18.04 9.69 14.35
N GLU A 198 17.89 8.73 15.26
CA GLU A 198 17.58 7.33 14.93
C GLU A 198 16.17 7.18 14.33
N SER A 199 15.21 7.95 14.88
CA SER A 199 13.86 8.08 14.33
C SER A 199 13.86 8.73 12.95
N MET A 200 14.69 9.77 12.76
CA MET A 200 14.87 10.47 11.49
C MET A 200 15.47 9.56 10.42
N CYS A 201 16.56 8.84 10.72
CA CYS A 201 17.16 7.86 9.80
C CYS A 201 16.15 6.79 9.38
N SER A 202 15.40 6.24 10.34
CA SER A 202 14.39 5.20 10.07
C SER A 202 13.27 5.71 9.16
N GLY A 203 12.76 6.91 9.42
CA GLY A 203 11.70 7.53 8.62
C GLY A 203 12.18 7.93 7.23
N MET A 204 13.37 8.53 7.12
CA MET A 204 13.99 8.88 5.84
C MET A 204 14.26 7.65 4.98
N ALA A 205 14.73 6.55 5.56
CA ALA A 205 14.95 5.30 4.82
C ALA A 205 13.65 4.77 4.20
N LEU A 206 12.55 4.71 4.97
CA LEU A 206 11.24 4.31 4.45
C LEU A 206 10.74 5.27 3.37
N PHE A 207 10.92 6.57 3.58
CA PHE A 207 10.50 7.60 2.63
C PHE A 207 11.23 7.45 1.30
N ILE A 208 12.56 7.36 1.31
CA ILE A 208 13.38 7.19 0.10
C ILE A 208 12.98 5.90 -0.62
N LEU A 209 12.89 4.78 0.10
CA LEU A 209 12.50 3.49 -0.48
C LEU A 209 11.14 3.57 -1.17
N GLY A 210 10.18 4.19 -0.50
CA GLY A 210 8.82 4.35 -1.00
C GLY A 210 8.72 5.23 -2.26
N TRP A 211 9.47 6.34 -2.33
CA TRP A 211 9.49 7.20 -3.53
C TRP A 211 10.22 6.58 -4.70
N VAL A 212 11.32 5.88 -4.45
CA VAL A 212 12.05 5.15 -5.49
C VAL A 212 11.13 4.08 -6.11
N LEU A 213 10.40 3.33 -5.29
CA LEU A 213 9.43 2.35 -5.78
C LEU A 213 8.26 3.02 -6.53
N PHE A 214 7.73 4.12 -6.02
CA PHE A 214 6.67 4.88 -6.71
C PHE A 214 7.13 5.36 -8.10
N GLY A 215 8.34 5.93 -8.19
CA GLY A 215 8.92 6.38 -9.44
C GLY A 215 9.11 5.24 -10.44
N TYR A 216 9.55 4.07 -9.97
CA TYR A 216 9.72 2.89 -10.80
C TYR A 216 8.39 2.37 -11.36
N ILE A 217 7.37 2.17 -10.52
CA ILE A 217 6.05 1.70 -11.00
C ILE A 217 5.40 2.74 -11.93
N SER A 218 5.59 4.02 -11.65
CA SER A 218 5.11 5.09 -12.54
C SER A 218 5.82 5.06 -13.89
N SER A 219 7.12 4.76 -13.93
CA SER A 219 7.86 4.57 -15.17
C SER A 219 7.34 3.36 -15.96
N LEU A 220 7.08 2.24 -15.30
CA LEU A 220 6.46 1.06 -15.92
C LEU A 220 5.09 1.40 -16.53
N ALA A 221 4.27 2.19 -15.82
CA ALA A 221 2.96 2.61 -16.31
C ALA A 221 3.03 3.41 -17.62
N VAL A 222 4.08 4.22 -17.80
CA VAL A 222 4.30 5.02 -19.02
C VAL A 222 4.86 4.19 -20.16
N ARG A 223 5.72 3.20 -19.86
CA ARG A 223 6.36 2.34 -20.87
C ARG A 223 5.45 1.25 -21.43
N THR A 224 4.39 0.91 -20.70
CA THR A 224 3.47 -0.16 -21.09
C THR A 224 2.65 0.23 -22.31
N THR A 225 2.71 -0.58 -23.36
CA THR A 225 1.99 -0.33 -24.63
C THR A 225 0.48 -0.44 -24.47
N ARG A 226 0.00 -1.35 -23.61
CA ARG A 226 -1.44 -1.57 -23.41
C ARG A 226 -2.07 -0.64 -22.37
N PRO A 227 -3.12 0.11 -22.73
CA PRO A 227 -3.75 1.06 -21.81
C PRO A 227 -4.46 0.38 -20.64
N SER A 228 -4.90 -0.88 -20.78
CA SER A 228 -5.53 -1.63 -19.69
C SER A 228 -4.53 -2.00 -18.59
N VAL A 229 -3.31 -2.40 -18.96
CA VAL A 229 -2.24 -2.77 -18.03
C VAL A 229 -1.63 -1.51 -17.41
N ALA A 230 -1.44 -0.45 -18.19
CA ALA A 230 -1.01 0.85 -17.67
C ALA A 230 -1.93 1.36 -16.54
N LYS A 231 -3.25 1.15 -16.65
CA LYS A 231 -4.20 1.53 -15.59
C LYS A 231 -4.09 0.67 -14.32
N ILE A 232 -3.68 -0.59 -14.43
CA ILE A 232 -3.33 -1.41 -13.25
C ILE A 232 -2.16 -0.73 -12.53
N TYR A 233 -1.11 -0.37 -13.27
CA TYR A 233 0.10 0.22 -12.69
C TYR A 233 -0.16 1.61 -12.11
N GLN A 234 -1.00 2.42 -12.75
CA GLN A 234 -1.47 3.70 -12.21
C GLN A 234 -2.24 3.52 -10.90
N GLY A 235 -3.12 2.52 -10.78
CA GLY A 235 -3.82 2.23 -9.54
C GLY A 235 -2.86 1.83 -8.40
N ILE A 236 -1.85 1.00 -8.71
CA ILE A 236 -0.82 0.59 -7.75
C ILE A 236 0.08 1.77 -7.35
N ALA A 237 0.52 2.57 -8.32
CA ALA A 237 1.30 3.77 -8.09
C ALA A 237 0.52 4.77 -7.21
N PHE A 238 -0.77 4.96 -7.46
CA PHE A 238 -1.64 5.79 -6.64
C PHE A 238 -1.73 5.26 -5.20
N ALA A 239 -1.87 3.94 -5.02
CA ALA A 239 -1.87 3.34 -3.68
C ALA A 239 -0.53 3.53 -2.96
N LEU A 240 0.60 3.36 -3.64
CA LEU A 240 1.92 3.63 -3.09
C LEU A 240 2.12 5.10 -2.75
N PHE A 241 1.68 6.02 -3.61
CA PHE A 241 1.71 7.46 -3.34
C PHE A 241 0.95 7.79 -2.05
N ALA A 242 -0.23 7.22 -1.88
CA ALA A 242 -1.00 7.37 -0.66
C ALA A 242 -0.21 6.84 0.56
N VAL A 243 0.30 5.62 0.53
CA VAL A 243 1.09 5.09 1.66
C VAL A 243 2.36 5.91 1.94
N ASN A 244 3.04 6.41 0.92
CA ASN A 244 4.19 7.31 1.08
C ASN A 244 3.80 8.62 1.78
N PHE A 245 2.69 9.22 1.36
CA PHE A 245 2.17 10.41 1.99
C PHE A 245 1.75 10.14 3.45
N TYR A 246 1.19 8.97 3.73
CA TYR A 246 0.92 8.53 5.10
C TYR A 246 2.20 8.46 5.94
N VAL A 247 3.28 7.86 5.41
CA VAL A 247 4.58 7.77 6.09
C VAL A 247 5.14 9.16 6.37
N LEU A 248 5.05 10.09 5.42
CA LEU A 248 5.47 11.48 5.59
C LEU A 248 4.70 12.16 6.74
N VAL A 249 3.38 12.04 6.76
CA VAL A 249 2.54 12.65 7.80
C VAL A 249 2.85 12.04 9.16
N TYR A 250 2.96 10.71 9.24
CA TYR A 250 3.25 10.00 10.47
C TYR A 250 4.62 10.37 11.06
N TYR A 251 5.69 10.33 10.26
CA TYR A 251 7.03 10.69 10.72
C TYR A 251 7.19 12.19 10.93
N GLY A 252 6.58 13.04 10.11
CA GLY A 252 6.56 14.48 10.30
C GLY A 252 5.97 14.90 11.64
N MET A 253 4.83 14.32 12.02
CA MET A 253 4.24 14.51 13.35
C MET A 253 5.19 14.06 14.46
N ARG A 254 5.80 12.88 14.29
CA ARG A 254 6.72 12.31 15.29
C ARG A 254 7.94 13.19 15.49
N TRP A 255 8.57 13.67 14.43
CA TRP A 255 9.72 14.57 14.50
C TRP A 255 9.33 15.92 15.10
N TYR A 256 8.19 16.49 14.69
CA TYR A 256 7.67 17.73 15.26
C TYR A 256 7.51 17.63 16.78
N ARG A 257 6.92 16.54 17.29
CA ARG A 257 6.77 16.33 18.73
C ARG A 257 8.11 16.23 19.46
N ILE A 258 9.03 15.42 18.95
CA ILE A 258 10.35 15.22 19.58
C ILE A 258 11.14 16.55 19.62
N ILE A 259 11.03 17.38 18.58
CA ILE A 259 11.75 18.66 18.48
C ILE A 259 11.13 19.75 19.38
N TYR A 260 9.80 19.93 19.34
CA TYR A 260 9.15 21.12 19.93
C TYR A 260 8.54 20.89 21.30
N MET A 261 8.18 19.66 21.65
CA MET A 261 7.47 19.40 22.91
C MET A 261 8.38 18.93 24.04
N ALA A 262 9.65 18.58 23.73
CA ALA A 262 10.69 18.18 24.69
C ALA A 262 10.14 17.34 25.86
N VAL A 263 9.18 16.45 25.58
CA VAL A 263 8.45 15.70 26.62
C VAL A 263 9.50 14.82 27.27
N PRO A 264 9.88 15.09 28.53
CA PRO A 264 10.73 14.19 29.27
C PRO A 264 9.98 12.86 29.38
N GLU A 265 10.72 11.79 29.19
CA GLU A 265 10.29 10.41 29.27
C GLU A 265 9.49 10.13 30.54
N GLU A 266 8.16 10.20 30.47
CA GLU A 266 7.31 9.79 31.58
C GLU A 266 6.68 8.44 31.26
N ALA A 267 7.34 7.40 31.78
CA ALA A 267 6.82 6.07 32.02
C ALA A 267 6.21 5.36 30.80
N LEU A 268 7.10 4.87 29.93
CA LEU A 268 6.84 3.89 28.88
C LEU A 268 5.90 2.77 29.35
N VAL A 269 4.67 2.77 28.84
CA VAL A 269 3.87 1.54 28.81
C VAL A 269 4.62 0.57 27.88
N PRO A 270 5.11 -0.60 28.35
CA PRO A 270 5.93 -1.50 27.55
C PRO A 270 5.28 -1.90 26.21
N LEU A 271 3.95 -1.89 26.17
CA LEU A 271 3.14 -2.21 25.00
C LEU A 271 3.20 -1.14 23.89
N ASP A 272 3.32 0.15 24.23
CA ASP A 272 3.41 1.22 23.22
C ASP A 272 4.73 1.12 22.43
N PHE A 273 5.82 0.84 23.14
CA PHE A 273 7.14 0.61 22.56
C PHE A 273 7.12 -0.53 21.53
N VAL A 274 6.59 -1.69 21.91
CA VAL A 274 6.50 -2.88 21.05
C VAL A 274 5.63 -2.60 19.83
N LEU A 275 4.43 -2.05 20.01
CA LEU A 275 3.51 -1.79 18.89
C LEU A 275 4.05 -0.70 17.95
N ARG A 276 4.85 0.24 18.45
CA ARG A 276 5.56 1.24 17.64
C ARG A 276 6.59 0.60 16.71
N ASP A 277 7.39 -0.35 17.18
CA ASP A 277 8.35 -1.04 16.32
C ASP A 277 7.65 -2.00 15.37
N ILE A 278 6.60 -2.70 15.80
CA ILE A 278 5.77 -3.52 14.91
C ILE A 278 5.19 -2.66 13.78
N ARG A 279 4.68 -1.45 14.04
CA ARG A 279 4.23 -0.54 12.97
C ARG A 279 5.31 -0.24 11.94
N TYR A 280 6.54 0.00 12.40
CA TYR A 280 7.68 0.23 11.52
C TYR A 280 8.01 -1.02 10.69
N PHE A 281 8.07 -2.19 11.32
CA PHE A 281 8.32 -3.45 10.64
C PHE A 281 7.25 -3.74 9.58
N VAL A 282 5.98 -3.52 9.90
CA VAL A 282 4.89 -3.76 8.95
C VAL A 282 4.97 -2.80 7.76
N LEU A 283 5.34 -1.52 7.96
CA LEU A 283 5.60 -0.60 6.85
C LEU A 283 6.80 -1.02 6.00
N ALA A 284 7.89 -1.48 6.63
CA ALA A 284 9.04 -2.00 5.91
C ALA A 284 8.69 -3.24 5.08
N ILE A 285 7.95 -4.18 5.66
CA ILE A 285 7.42 -5.37 4.97
C ILE A 285 6.49 -4.94 3.83
N PHE A 286 5.68 -3.90 4.00
CA PHE A 286 4.81 -3.38 2.95
C PHE A 286 5.64 -2.90 1.74
N PHE A 287 6.70 -2.13 1.96
CA PHE A 287 7.57 -1.71 0.85
C PHE A 287 8.32 -2.89 0.24
N CYS A 288 8.82 -3.82 1.05
CA CYS A 288 9.50 -5.04 0.58
C CYS A 288 8.59 -5.92 -0.29
N THR A 289 7.36 -6.16 0.15
CA THR A 289 6.37 -6.93 -0.63
C THR A 289 5.97 -6.20 -1.90
N SER A 290 5.93 -4.86 -1.87
CA SER A 290 5.66 -4.05 -3.06
C SER A 290 6.84 -4.03 -4.04
N ILE A 291 8.09 -4.16 -3.57
CA ILE A 291 9.29 -4.40 -4.41
C ILE A 291 9.21 -5.78 -5.08
N VAL A 292 8.78 -6.82 -4.37
CA VAL A 292 8.57 -8.14 -4.99
C VAL A 292 7.43 -8.08 -6.02
N LEU A 293 6.36 -7.34 -5.72
CA LEU A 293 5.26 -7.12 -6.65
C LEU A 293 5.73 -6.43 -7.93
N SER A 294 6.64 -5.45 -7.84
CA SER A 294 7.10 -4.71 -9.02
C SER A 294 7.83 -5.60 -10.04
N LYS A 295 8.51 -6.67 -9.60
CA LYS A 295 9.07 -7.72 -10.48
C LYS A 295 8.00 -8.47 -11.27
N TYR A 296 6.85 -8.75 -10.66
CA TYR A 296 5.73 -9.35 -11.37
C TYR A 296 5.05 -8.36 -12.33
N LEU A 297 5.01 -7.07 -11.98
CA LEU A 297 4.52 -6.02 -12.87
C LEU A 297 5.46 -5.80 -14.07
N GLU A 298 6.77 -5.85 -13.87
CA GLU A 298 7.75 -5.75 -14.95
C GLU A 298 7.54 -6.87 -15.97
N ARG A 299 7.49 -8.14 -15.52
CA ARG A 299 7.17 -9.29 -16.38
C ARG A 299 5.81 -9.16 -17.05
N ALA A 300 4.80 -8.69 -16.32
CA ALA A 300 3.48 -8.46 -16.89
C ALA A 300 3.48 -7.35 -17.96
N SER A 301 4.39 -6.38 -17.87
CA SER A 301 4.53 -5.33 -18.89
C SER A 301 5.16 -5.85 -20.18
N GLU A 302 6.07 -6.82 -20.08
CA GLU A 302 6.68 -7.49 -21.23
C GLU A 302 5.68 -8.44 -21.88
N GLU A 303 5.02 -9.29 -21.09
CA GLU A 303 4.04 -10.27 -21.60
C GLU A 303 2.79 -9.60 -22.19
N CYS A 304 2.46 -8.37 -21.80
CA CYS A 304 1.27 -7.70 -22.31
C CYS A 304 1.32 -7.40 -23.82
N GLU A 305 2.52 -7.34 -24.41
CA GLU A 305 2.74 -7.25 -25.85
C GLU A 305 2.32 -8.54 -26.58
N TYR A 306 2.02 -9.64 -25.90
CA TYR A 306 1.64 -10.91 -26.53
C TYR A 306 0.23 -11.38 -26.16
N LEU A 307 -0.56 -10.50 -25.53
CA LEU A 307 -1.93 -10.83 -25.15
C LEU A 307 -2.89 -10.63 -26.33
N ILE A 308 -3.83 -11.54 -26.60
CA ILE A 308 -4.97 -11.29 -27.50
C ILE A 308 -6.27 -11.35 -26.69
N LYS A 309 -7.26 -10.56 -27.10
CA LYS A 309 -8.57 -10.56 -26.45
C LYS A 309 -9.33 -11.85 -26.83
N LYS A 310 -9.92 -12.53 -25.84
CA LYS A 310 -10.75 -13.73 -26.04
C LYS A 310 -11.83 -13.44 -27.10
N GLY A 311 -11.73 -14.12 -28.25
CA GLY A 311 -12.65 -13.98 -29.37
C GLY A 311 -12.14 -13.21 -30.60
N GLU A 312 -10.98 -12.55 -30.51
CA GLU A 312 -10.29 -11.97 -31.68
C GLU A 312 -9.23 -12.97 -32.21
N LYS A 313 -9.25 -13.26 -33.51
CA LYS A 313 -8.27 -14.18 -34.16
C LYS A 313 -7.03 -13.47 -34.69
N GLU A 314 -7.04 -12.14 -34.77
CA GLU A 314 -5.94 -11.35 -35.31
C GLU A 314 -5.50 -10.24 -34.36
N TYR A 315 -4.20 -10.06 -34.30
CA TYR A 315 -3.49 -9.00 -33.61
C TYR A 315 -3.80 -7.67 -34.33
N LYS A 316 -4.53 -6.75 -33.70
CA LYS A 316 -4.68 -5.39 -34.22
C LYS A 316 -3.57 -4.52 -33.63
N GLU A 317 -2.67 -4.08 -34.52
CA GLU A 317 -1.68 -3.02 -34.28
C GLU A 317 -2.35 -1.75 -33.74
#